data_AF-A0A8J7L8S9-F1
#
_entry.id   AF-A0A8J7L8S9-F1
#
_cell.length_a   1.000
_cell.length_b   1.000
_cell.length_c   1.000
_cell.angle_alpha   90.00
_cell.angle_beta   90.00
_cell.angle_gamma   90.00
#
_symmetry.space_group_name_H-M   'P 1'
#
loop_
_entity.id
_entity.type
_entity.pdbx_description
1 polymer ?
#
loop_
_entity_poly.entity_id
_entity_poly.type
_entity_poly.pdbx_seq_one_letter_code
_entity_poly.pdbx_strand_id
1 'polypeptide(L)'
;MDVDHHNFGLVSLKDYTFTLGKELSCGYDEQGRKWEEPELTEIRKKALIVKECPRKDVFFENIVLGYIQKCLDDTWLAHSPYTSPNMDMDICGFIDEFYAVRYLHQVIKSVYPDEIRDVPRLPWKQE
;
A
#
# COMPACT_ATOMS: atom_id res chain seq x y z
N MET A 1 -24.25 -10.20 -17.54
CA MET A 1 -23.07 -9.43 -17.98
C MET A 1 -22.00 -9.71 -16.96
N ASP A 2 -21.07 -10.60 -17.29
CA ASP A 2 -19.88 -10.81 -16.46
C ASP A 2 -19.07 -9.53 -16.52
N VAL A 3 -18.99 -8.83 -15.40
CA VAL A 3 -18.00 -7.77 -15.23
C VAL A 3 -16.67 -8.51 -15.13
N ASP A 4 -16.01 -8.71 -16.26
CA ASP A 4 -14.63 -9.20 -16.35
C ASP A 4 -13.79 -8.31 -15.42
N HIS A 5 -13.57 -8.76 -14.18
CA HIS A 5 -12.64 -8.11 -13.28
C HIS A 5 -11.29 -8.27 -13.97
N HIS A 6 -10.78 -7.19 -14.58
CA HIS A 6 -9.43 -7.17 -15.07
C HIS A 6 -8.53 -7.41 -13.86
N ASN A 7 -8.10 -8.66 -13.69
CA ASN A 7 -7.22 -9.07 -12.61
C ASN A 7 -5.86 -8.45 -12.90
N PHE A 8 -5.63 -7.26 -12.35
CA PHE A 8 -4.33 -6.65 -12.28
C PHE A 8 -3.44 -7.56 -11.43
N GLY A 9 -2.43 -8.14 -12.09
CA GLY A 9 -1.54 -9.12 -11.46
C GLY A 9 -0.19 -8.50 -11.07
N LEU A 10 0.66 -9.32 -10.45
CA LEU A 10 2.04 -8.97 -10.11
C LEU A 10 2.84 -8.40 -11.30
N VAL A 11 2.51 -8.81 -12.53
CA VAL A 11 3.15 -8.30 -13.75
C VAL A 11 2.94 -6.80 -13.94
N SER A 12 1.83 -6.24 -13.46
CA SER A 12 1.51 -4.81 -13.52
C SER A 12 2.39 -3.98 -12.58
N LEU A 13 3.04 -4.63 -11.61
CA LEU A 13 3.90 -4.00 -10.61
C LEU A 13 5.39 -4.27 -10.84
N LYS A 14 5.77 -4.89 -11.95
CA LYS A 14 7.14 -5.34 -12.23
C LYS A 14 8.19 -4.21 -12.23
N ASP A 15 7.77 -2.97 -12.48
CA ASP A 15 8.64 -1.81 -12.54
C ASP A 15 8.80 -1.11 -11.18
N TYR A 16 8.07 -1.58 -10.16
CA TYR A 16 8.12 -1.05 -8.80
C TYR A 16 8.99 -1.93 -7.93
N THR A 17 9.71 -1.29 -7.01
CA THR A 17 10.50 -1.99 -5.99
C THR A 17 9.78 -1.87 -4.65
N PHE A 18 9.76 -2.97 -3.90
CA PHE A 18 9.12 -3.04 -2.59
C PHE A 18 10.18 -3.39 -1.54
N THR A 19 10.25 -2.61 -0.46
CA THR A 19 11.07 -2.95 0.70
C THR A 19 10.21 -3.09 1.94
N LEU A 20 10.48 -4.11 2.75
CA LEU A 20 9.77 -4.30 4.02
C LEU A 20 10.22 -3.21 5.01
N GLY A 21 9.28 -2.38 5.44
CA GLY A 21 9.49 -1.37 6.47
C GLY A 21 9.57 -2.03 7.84
N LYS A 22 10.73 -1.98 8.49
CA LYS A 22 10.95 -2.61 9.81
C LYS A 22 10.29 -1.85 10.96
N GLU A 23 10.08 -0.55 10.81
CA GLU A 23 9.75 0.35 11.93
C GLU A 23 8.25 0.56 12.14
N LEU A 24 7.40 0.10 11.22
CA LEU A 24 5.96 0.41 11.21
C LEU A 24 5.09 -0.79 10.80
N SER A 25 5.57 -1.99 11.11
CA SER A 25 4.73 -3.19 11.02
C SER A 25 3.66 -3.14 12.10
N CYS A 26 2.42 -3.52 11.75
CA CYS A 26 1.35 -3.67 12.73
C CYS A 26 0.92 -5.13 12.85
N GLY A 27 0.41 -5.48 14.01
CA GLY A 27 -0.22 -6.78 14.27
C GLY A 27 -1.65 -6.60 14.76
N TYR A 28 -2.51 -7.54 14.44
CA TYR A 28 -3.88 -7.60 14.95
C TYR A 28 -4.02 -8.76 15.92
N ASP A 29 -4.76 -8.54 17.01
CA ASP A 29 -5.18 -9.60 17.93
C ASP A 29 -6.53 -10.22 17.54
N GLU A 30 -6.99 -11.20 18.30
CA GLU A 30 -8.29 -11.88 18.09
C GLU A 30 -9.49 -10.93 18.18
N GLN A 31 -9.36 -9.79 18.86
CA GLN A 31 -10.43 -8.78 18.96
C GLN A 31 -10.37 -7.77 17.80
N GLY A 32 -9.42 -7.92 16.89
CA GLY A 32 -9.19 -7.01 15.78
C GLY A 32 -8.54 -5.69 16.18
N ARG A 33 -7.98 -5.58 17.40
CA ARG A 33 -7.23 -4.39 17.80
C ARG A 33 -5.87 -4.39 17.08
N LYS A 34 -5.55 -3.25 16.48
CA LYS A 34 -4.25 -2.96 15.88
C LYS A 34 -3.22 -2.65 16.98
N TRP A 35 -2.05 -3.26 16.87
CA TRP A 35 -0.88 -3.03 17.71
C TRP A 35 0.30 -2.62 16.82
N GLU A 36 1.05 -1.62 17.25
CA GLU A 36 2.23 -1.09 16.56
C GLU A 36 3.44 -1.15 17.50
N GLU A 37 4.65 -1.00 16.96
CA GLU A 37 5.84 -0.97 17.81
C GLU A 37 5.85 0.31 18.67
N PRO A 38 6.32 0.24 19.93
CA PRO A 38 6.95 -0.91 20.58
C PRO A 38 5.99 -1.93 21.22
N GLU A 39 4.71 -1.61 21.41
CA GLU A 39 3.75 -2.49 22.09
C GLU A 39 3.56 -3.83 21.38
N LEU A 40 3.61 -3.81 20.04
CA LEU A 40 3.54 -5.00 19.20
C LEU A 40 4.57 -6.05 19.61
N THR A 41 5.80 -5.66 19.92
CA THR A 41 6.83 -6.60 20.39
C THR A 41 6.41 -7.33 21.67
N GLU A 42 5.77 -6.64 22.62
CA GLU A 42 5.32 -7.25 23.87
C GLU A 42 4.11 -8.16 23.67
N ILE A 43 3.18 -7.78 22.80
CA ILE A 43 2.01 -8.62 22.46
C ILE A 43 2.42 -9.84 21.64
N ARG A 44 3.39 -9.68 20.73
CA ARG A 44 4.00 -10.77 19.96
C ARG A 44 4.64 -11.81 20.88
N LYS A 45 5.37 -11.40 21.92
CA LYS A 45 5.95 -12.31 22.94
C LYS A 45 4.89 -13.10 23.69
N LYS A 46 3.67 -12.56 23.83
CA LYS A 46 2.53 -13.24 24.46
C LYS A 46 1.76 -14.17 23.51
N ALA A 47 2.18 -14.27 22.24
CA ALA A 47 1.52 -15.05 21.20
C ALA A 47 0.04 -14.66 20.97
N LEU A 48 -0.29 -13.39 21.14
CA LEU A 48 -1.66 -12.86 20.98
C LEU A 48 -1.93 -12.22 19.61
N ILE A 49 -0.92 -12.18 18.73
CA ILE A 49 -1.06 -11.63 17.38
C ILE A 49 -1.52 -12.73 16.43
N VAL A 50 -2.67 -12.53 15.78
CA VAL A 50 -3.25 -13.47 14.81
C VAL A 50 -2.86 -13.14 13.37
N LYS A 51 -2.55 -11.87 13.08
CA LYS A 51 -2.15 -11.42 11.75
C LYS A 51 -1.14 -10.30 11.84
N GLU A 52 0.05 -10.50 11.27
CA GLU A 52 0.99 -9.42 11.04
C GLU A 52 0.79 -8.83 9.64
N CYS A 53 0.76 -7.51 9.59
CA CYS A 53 0.55 -6.74 8.38
C CYS A 53 1.76 -5.83 8.20
N PRO A 54 2.84 -6.31 7.58
CA PRO A 54 4.04 -5.52 7.40
C PRO A 54 3.78 -4.37 6.44
N ARG A 55 4.38 -3.22 6.73
CA ARG A 55 4.45 -2.10 5.79
C ARG A 55 5.42 -2.46 4.65
N LYS A 56 5.04 -2.12 3.42
CA LYS A 56 5.91 -2.16 2.25
C LYS A 56 6.12 -0.74 1.75
N ASP A 57 7.36 -0.28 1.77
CA ASP A 57 7.74 0.96 1.09
C ASP A 57 7.76 0.71 -0.41
N VAL A 58 7.19 1.63 -1.17
CA VAL A 58 7.02 1.50 -2.62
C VAL A 58 7.93 2.51 -3.31
N PHE A 59 8.74 2.01 -4.22
CA PHE A 59 9.68 2.81 -5.00
C PHE A 59 9.44 2.66 -6.48
N PHE A 60 9.74 3.72 -7.20
CA PHE A 60 9.74 3.72 -8.65
C PHE A 60 10.83 4.66 -9.16
N GLU A 61 11.70 4.19 -10.05
CA GLU A 61 12.82 4.99 -10.60
C GLU A 61 13.69 5.65 -9.51
N ASN A 62 13.87 4.95 -8.37
CA ASN A 62 14.55 5.42 -7.15
C ASN A 62 13.84 6.53 -6.36
N ILE A 63 12.62 6.88 -6.74
CA ILE A 63 11.75 7.80 -6.01
C ILE A 63 10.91 6.98 -5.02
N VAL A 64 10.88 7.41 -3.75
CA VAL A 64 9.94 6.87 -2.76
C VAL A 64 8.55 7.38 -3.12
N LEU A 65 7.58 6.50 -3.36
CA LEU A 65 6.19 6.92 -3.60
C LEU A 65 5.42 7.05 -2.28
N GLY A 66 5.83 6.27 -1.29
CA GLY A 66 5.19 6.15 0.02
C GLY A 66 5.20 4.71 0.47
N TYR A 67 4.17 4.29 1.21
CA TYR A 67 4.03 2.92 1.66
C TYR A 67 2.62 2.38 1.48
N ILE A 68 2.54 1.05 1.46
CA ILE A 68 1.30 0.30 1.50
C ILE A 68 1.34 -0.73 2.62
N GLN A 69 0.17 -1.11 3.12
CA GLN A 69 0.04 -2.14 4.14
C GLN A 69 -1.29 -2.88 3.93
N LYS A 70 -1.30 -4.19 4.15
CA LYS A 70 -2.54 -4.96 4.12
C LYS A 70 -3.29 -4.74 5.45
N CYS A 71 -4.60 -4.66 5.40
CA CYS A 71 -5.47 -4.53 6.56
C CYS A 71 -5.91 -5.90 7.08
N LEU A 72 -6.55 -5.92 8.26
CA LEU A 72 -7.12 -7.13 8.84
C LEU A 72 -8.14 -7.80 7.91
N ASP A 73 -8.99 -7.00 7.28
CA ASP A 73 -10.06 -7.39 6.34
C ASP A 73 -9.58 -7.71 4.92
N ASP A 74 -8.26 -7.85 4.73
CA ASP A 74 -7.59 -8.13 3.45
C ASP A 74 -7.66 -7.00 2.40
N THR A 75 -8.23 -5.84 2.75
CA THR A 75 -8.04 -4.61 1.96
C THR A 75 -6.61 -4.10 2.10
N TRP A 76 -6.27 -3.10 1.28
CA TRP A 76 -4.99 -2.40 1.34
C TRP A 76 -5.21 -0.95 1.75
N LEU A 77 -4.22 -0.43 2.46
CA LEU A 77 -4.04 0.99 2.69
C LEU A 77 -2.80 1.48 1.95
N ALA A 78 -2.81 2.78 1.62
CA ALA A 78 -1.71 3.48 1.00
C ALA A 78 -1.51 4.84 1.67
N HIS A 79 -0.26 5.20 1.88
CA HIS A 79 0.18 6.48 2.41
C HIS A 79 1.23 7.07 1.51
N SER A 80 1.06 8.34 1.14
CA SER A 80 2.06 9.09 0.39
C SER A 80 2.53 10.27 1.24
N PRO A 81 3.84 10.48 1.42
CA PRO A 81 4.34 11.66 2.13
C PRO A 81 4.22 12.95 1.31
N TYR A 82 3.67 12.88 0.10
CA TYR A 82 3.51 13.99 -0.84
C TYR A 82 2.05 14.46 -0.95
N THR A 83 1.16 13.92 -0.13
CA THR A 83 -0.15 14.54 0.10
C THR A 83 0.05 15.92 0.74
N SER A 84 -0.94 16.80 0.60
CA SER A 84 -0.88 18.17 1.13
C SER A 84 -0.37 18.18 2.58
N PRO A 85 0.47 19.14 3.00
CA PRO A 85 1.12 19.15 4.32
C PRO A 85 0.17 19.16 5.53
N ASN A 86 -1.14 19.32 5.29
CA ASN A 86 -2.20 19.25 6.31
C ASN A 86 -2.97 17.92 6.30
N MET A 87 -2.59 16.96 5.45
CA MET A 87 -3.25 15.67 5.24
C MET A 87 -2.20 14.56 5.24
N ASP A 88 -1.60 14.34 6.40
CA ASP A 88 -0.88 13.10 6.69
C ASP A 88 -1.92 12.01 6.99
N MET A 89 -2.45 11.38 5.93
CA MET A 89 -3.60 10.49 6.03
C MET A 89 -3.38 9.23 5.22
N ASP A 90 -3.58 8.09 5.86
CA ASP A 90 -3.70 6.80 5.20
C ASP A 90 -5.02 6.74 4.42
N ILE A 91 -4.95 6.39 3.15
CA ILE A 91 -6.13 6.05 2.36
C ILE A 91 -6.31 4.53 2.42
N CYS A 92 -7.48 4.08 2.87
CA CYS A 92 -7.78 2.66 3.10
C CYS A 92 -8.91 2.17 2.18
N GLY A 93 -9.04 0.85 2.05
CA GLY A 93 -10.13 0.20 1.32
C GLY A 93 -9.80 -0.15 -0.12
N PHE A 94 -8.52 -0.15 -0.51
CA PHE A 94 -8.10 -0.64 -1.82
C PHE A 94 -8.30 -2.16 -1.88
N ILE A 95 -8.94 -2.64 -2.94
CA ILE A 95 -9.26 -4.06 -3.10
C ILE A 95 -8.02 -4.93 -3.35
N ASP A 96 -6.93 -4.35 -3.84
CA ASP A 96 -5.67 -5.04 -4.08
C ASP A 96 -4.44 -4.11 -3.96
N GLU A 97 -3.26 -4.74 -3.96
CA GLU A 97 -1.94 -4.09 -3.91
C GLU A 97 -1.70 -3.15 -5.10
N PHE A 98 -2.23 -3.48 -6.28
CA PHE A 98 -2.05 -2.70 -7.48
C PHE A 98 -2.74 -1.34 -7.38
N TYR A 99 -3.99 -1.28 -6.92
CA TYR A 99 -4.70 -0.01 -6.77
C TYR A 99 -4.06 0.90 -5.72
N ALA A 100 -3.55 0.32 -4.63
CA ALA A 100 -2.80 1.05 -3.61
C ALA A 100 -1.52 1.67 -4.19
N VAL A 101 -0.70 0.90 -4.91
CA VAL A 101 0.52 1.42 -5.58
C VAL A 101 0.17 2.46 -6.65
N ARG A 102 -0.88 2.22 -7.42
CA ARG A 102 -1.34 3.14 -8.46
C ARG A 102 -1.76 4.48 -7.88
N TYR A 103 -2.45 4.47 -6.74
CA TYR A 103 -2.77 5.69 -5.99
C TYR A 103 -1.49 6.46 -5.63
N LEU A 104 -0.49 5.81 -5.04
CA LEU A 104 0.78 6.46 -4.69
C LEU A 104 1.46 7.08 -5.90
N HIS A 105 1.52 6.36 -7.02
CA HIS A 105 2.07 6.89 -8.27
C HIS A 105 1.31 8.13 -8.74
N GLN A 106 -0.02 8.10 -8.70
CA GLN A 106 -0.85 9.25 -9.09
C GLN A 106 -0.60 10.47 -8.22
N VAL A 107 -0.42 10.30 -6.91
CA VAL A 107 -0.08 11.41 -6.00
C VAL A 107 1.25 12.03 -6.43
N ILE A 108 2.30 11.22 -6.59
CA ILE A 108 3.62 11.71 -7.02
C ILE A 108 3.55 12.41 -8.36
N LYS A 109 2.89 11.81 -9.36
CA LYS A 109 2.73 12.39 -10.70
C LYS A 109 1.98 13.72 -10.67
N SER A 110 1.04 13.88 -9.73
CA SER A 110 0.30 15.14 -9.57
C SER A 110 1.16 16.25 -8.96
N VAL A 111 2.10 15.88 -8.08
CA VAL A 111 3.01 16.83 -7.41
C VAL A 111 4.24 17.13 -8.28
N TYR A 112 4.78 16.12 -8.96
CA TYR A 112 5.98 16.17 -9.79
C TYR A 112 5.70 15.55 -11.17
N PRO A 113 4.99 16.26 -12.07
CA PRO A 113 4.56 15.71 -13.36
C PRO A 113 5.71 15.33 -14.29
N ASP A 114 6.88 15.96 -14.15
CA ASP A 114 8.03 15.76 -15.04
C ASP A 114 9.08 14.79 -14.46
N GLU A 115 9.02 14.47 -13.17
CA GLU A 115 10.02 13.63 -12.47
C GLU A 115 9.73 12.13 -12.59
N ILE A 116 8.51 11.76 -13.00
CA ILE A 116 8.09 10.36 -13.10
C ILE A 116 7.30 10.15 -14.38
N ARG A 117 7.56 9.03 -15.07
CA ARG A 117 6.74 8.64 -16.22
C ARG A 117 5.28 8.44 -15.83
N ASP A 118 4.41 8.47 -16.83
CA ASP A 118 2.98 8.33 -16.62
C ASP A 118 2.61 7.02 -15.93
N VAL A 119 1.56 7.10 -15.11
CA VAL A 119 0.95 5.95 -14.44
C VAL A 119 0.59 4.92 -15.50
N PRO A 120 0.97 3.64 -15.35
CA PRO A 120 0.55 2.58 -16.26
C PRO A 120 -0.96 2.64 -16.47
N ARG A 121 -1.38 2.70 -17.74
CA ARG A 121 -2.80 2.73 -18.08
C ARG A 121 -3.44 1.44 -17.57
N LEU A 122 -4.65 1.57 -16.99
CA LEU A 122 -5.52 0.42 -16.81
C LEU A 122 -5.73 -0.17 -18.23
N PRO A 123 -5.56 -1.48 -18.44
CA PRO A 123 -5.92 -2.12 -19.68
C PRO A 123 -7.43 -2.07 -19.76
N TRP A 124 -8.01 -0.94 -20.11
CA TRP A 124 -9.33 -0.95 -20.70
C TRP A 124 -9.17 -1.73 -21.99
N LYS A 125 -9.86 -2.88 -22.12
CA LYS A 125 -10.07 -3.46 -23.44
C LYS A 125 -10.53 -2.31 -24.34
N GLN A 126 -9.74 -2.01 -25.38
CA GLN A 126 -10.29 -1.36 -26.55
C GLN A 126 -11.33 -2.34 -27.09
N GLU A 127 -12.60 -2.03 -26.89
CA GLU A 127 -13.63 -2.49 -27.83
C GLU A 127 -13.40 -1.82 -29.18
#